data_AF-A0A1I3A795-F1
#
_entry.id   AF-A0A1I3A795-F1
#
_cell.length_a   1.000
_cell.length_b   1.000
_cell.length_c   1.000
_cell.angle_alpha   90.00
_cell.angle_beta   90.00
_cell.angle_gamma   90.00
#
_symmetry.space_group_name_H-M   'P 1'
#
loop_
_entity.id
_entity.type
_entity.pdbx_description
1 polymer ?
#
loop_
_entity_poly.entity_id
_entity_poly.type
_entity_poly.pdbx_seq_one_letter_code
_entity_poly.pdbx_strand_id
1 'polypeptide(L)'
;MYSTDSPAPGQEPALPARTAWYVVVGSWLWALLPIYLFGLLSWVPVLHAWTNLRRKALLYWTLATGAATTLAFLLIMLAPAGPDSDSTDSYFYGPAFTLLLAAMIAGSIQSFRLRREVFGDTGRRGQVGASDWHSMAAVAQVEHARARRAEARTLVEKDPGMARELRIGRPDLPNRAYDDGGLVDVNHASAQAMVDMLELLPEYAEEIVRAREAAGGFGGVAELGAYTSLPAPIVDGLRERAVFLRY
;
A
#
# COMPACT_ATOMS: atom_id res chain seq x y z
N MET A 1 -54.21 -1.25 -20.68
CA MET A 1 -53.67 -1.65 -19.36
C MET A 1 -52.15 -1.59 -19.49
N TYR A 2 -51.57 -0.42 -19.20
CA TYR A 2 -50.13 -0.18 -19.31
C TYR A 2 -49.47 -0.71 -18.02
N SER A 3 -48.56 -1.67 -18.14
CA SER A 3 -47.71 -2.13 -17.04
C SER A 3 -46.43 -1.30 -17.08
N THR A 4 -46.30 -0.37 -16.14
CA THR A 4 -45.09 0.44 -15.93
C THR A 4 -44.25 -0.24 -14.86
N ASP A 5 -43.38 -1.17 -15.26
CA ASP A 5 -42.26 -1.57 -14.41
C ASP A 5 -41.24 -0.44 -14.40
N SER A 6 -41.24 0.34 -13.32
CA SER A 6 -40.18 1.30 -13.04
C SER A 6 -38.96 0.56 -12.50
N PRO A 7 -37.75 0.74 -13.05
CA PRO A 7 -36.56 0.13 -12.47
C PRO A 7 -36.23 0.81 -11.13
N ALA A 8 -35.85 0.00 -10.13
CA ALA A 8 -35.46 0.47 -8.80
C ALA A 8 -34.28 1.46 -8.87
N PRO A 9 -34.25 2.52 -8.02
CA PRO A 9 -33.15 3.45 -8.01
C PRO A 9 -31.95 2.79 -7.31
N GLY A 10 -30.87 2.51 -8.04
CA GLY A 10 -29.63 2.05 -7.41
C GLY A 10 -28.72 1.11 -8.22
N GLN A 11 -29.01 0.81 -9.48
CA GLN A 11 -28.07 0.06 -10.33
C GLN A 11 -27.74 0.87 -11.58
N GLU A 12 -26.72 1.73 -11.47
CA GLU A 12 -26.02 2.19 -12.66
C GLU A 12 -25.45 0.96 -13.39
N PRO A 13 -25.55 0.88 -14.73
CA PRO A 13 -24.92 -0.20 -15.48
C PRO A 13 -23.41 -0.08 -15.29
N ALA A 14 -22.80 -1.09 -14.66
CA ALA A 14 -21.35 -1.17 -14.51
C ALA A 14 -20.71 -1.03 -15.91
N LEU A 15 -20.09 0.11 -16.17
CA LEU A 15 -19.36 0.36 -17.40
C LEU A 15 -18.38 -0.80 -17.61
N PRO A 16 -18.33 -1.42 -18.80
CA PRO A 16 -17.40 -2.51 -19.04
C PRO A 16 -16.00 -1.99 -18.73
N ALA A 17 -15.32 -2.62 -17.76
CA ALA A 17 -13.97 -2.25 -17.37
C ALA A 17 -13.09 -2.24 -18.62
N ARG A 18 -12.82 -1.06 -19.16
CA ARG A 18 -11.94 -0.88 -20.31
C ARG A 18 -10.57 -1.30 -19.83
N THR A 19 -10.23 -2.57 -20.06
CA THR A 19 -8.88 -3.08 -19.80
C THR A 19 -7.98 -2.23 -20.67
N ALA A 20 -7.24 -1.34 -20.01
CA ALA A 20 -6.59 -0.28 -20.73
C ALA A 20 -5.57 -0.89 -21.70
N TRP A 21 -5.58 -0.41 -22.95
CA TRP A 21 -4.84 -1.03 -24.05
C TRP A 21 -3.35 -1.21 -23.75
N TYR A 22 -2.76 -0.34 -22.92
CA TYR A 22 -1.39 -0.43 -22.44
C TYR A 22 -1.11 -1.64 -21.52
N VAL A 23 -2.11 -2.13 -20.77
CA VAL A 23 -2.00 -3.36 -19.96
C VAL A 23 -1.95 -4.59 -20.86
N VAL A 24 -2.76 -4.59 -21.93
CA VAL A 24 -2.76 -5.67 -22.92
C VAL A 24 -1.43 -5.67 -23.68
N VAL A 25 -1.00 -4.52 -24.19
CA VAL A 25 0.28 -4.37 -24.90
C VAL A 25 1.47 -4.72 -24.00
N GLY A 26 1.47 -4.29 -22.74
CA GLY A 26 2.49 -4.64 -21.75
C GLY A 26 2.57 -6.14 -21.47
N SER A 27 1.43 -6.82 -21.38
CA SER A 27 1.38 -8.29 -21.22
C SER A 27 1.95 -9.05 -22.43
N TRP A 28 1.71 -8.54 -23.64
CA TRP A 28 2.28 -9.13 -24.86
C TRP A 28 3.79 -8.86 -24.97
N LEU A 29 4.24 -7.64 -24.69
CA LEU A 29 5.67 -7.30 -24.65
C LEU A 29 6.43 -8.13 -23.60
N TRP A 30 5.83 -8.36 -22.43
CA TRP A 30 6.38 -9.21 -21.38
C TRP A 30 6.48 -10.69 -21.80
N ALA A 31 5.47 -11.21 -22.50
CA ALA A 31 5.47 -12.59 -22.99
C ALA A 31 6.43 -12.82 -24.17
N LEU A 32 6.66 -11.78 -24.99
CA LEU A 32 7.57 -11.82 -26.14
C LEU A 32 9.02 -11.50 -25.77
N LEU A 33 9.26 -11.02 -24.55
CA LEU A 33 10.59 -10.63 -24.05
C LEU A 33 11.65 -11.75 -24.17
N PRO A 34 11.35 -13.03 -23.90
CA PRO A 34 12.29 -14.13 -24.12
C PRO A 34 12.60 -14.38 -25.59
N ILE A 35 11.65 -14.12 -26.49
CA ILE A 35 11.81 -14.29 -27.94
C ILE A 35 12.65 -13.16 -28.52
N TYR A 36 12.43 -11.93 -28.05
CA TYR A 36 13.10 -10.72 -28.55
C TYR A 36 14.58 -10.63 -28.15
N LEU A 37 14.96 -11.27 -27.04
CA LEU A 37 16.32 -11.22 -26.48
C LEU A 37 17.05 -12.58 -26.58
N PHE A 38 16.68 -13.46 -27.52
CA PHE A 38 17.32 -14.78 -27.72
C PHE A 38 17.48 -15.58 -26.41
N GLY A 39 16.46 -15.58 -25.54
CA GLY A 39 16.47 -16.32 -24.27
C GLY A 39 17.30 -15.71 -23.13
N LEU A 40 18.06 -14.64 -23.39
CA LEU A 40 18.99 -13.99 -22.44
C LEU A 40 18.27 -13.41 -21.21
N LEU A 41 17.01 -12.97 -21.39
CA LEU A 41 16.13 -12.50 -20.32
C LEU A 41 14.98 -13.46 -19.99
N SER A 42 15.07 -14.74 -20.38
CA SER A 42 14.00 -15.74 -20.08
C SER A 42 13.73 -15.92 -18.57
N TRP A 43 14.66 -15.53 -17.72
CA TRP A 43 14.54 -15.57 -16.25
C TRP A 43 13.70 -14.41 -15.68
N VAL A 44 13.58 -13.27 -16.37
CA VAL A 44 12.90 -12.06 -15.86
C VAL A 44 11.38 -12.28 -15.68
N PRO A 45 10.66 -12.88 -16.65
CA PRO A 45 9.24 -13.21 -16.46
C PRO A 45 9.00 -14.16 -15.28
N VAL A 46 9.85 -15.17 -15.11
CA VAL A 46 9.68 -16.17 -14.05
C VAL A 46 10.01 -15.59 -12.67
N LEU A 47 11.00 -14.70 -12.58
CA LEU A 47 11.33 -13.96 -11.35
C LEU A 47 10.19 -12.99 -10.95
N HIS A 48 9.61 -12.27 -11.93
CA HIS A 48 8.45 -11.42 -11.70
C HIS A 48 7.20 -12.24 -11.28
N ALA A 49 7.07 -13.46 -11.78
CA ALA A 49 6.02 -14.38 -11.33
C ALA A 49 6.30 -14.93 -9.91
N TRP A 50 7.55 -15.22 -9.56
CA TRP A 50 7.93 -15.69 -8.22
C TRP A 50 7.68 -14.64 -7.14
N THR A 51 8.06 -13.37 -7.38
CA THR A 51 7.81 -12.27 -6.44
C THR A 51 6.32 -12.08 -6.14
N ASN A 52 5.45 -12.31 -7.13
CA ASN A 52 4.00 -12.17 -7.00
C ASN A 52 3.26 -13.43 -6.50
N LEU A 53 3.73 -14.64 -6.81
CA LEU A 53 3.04 -15.90 -6.48
C LEU A 53 3.69 -16.67 -5.32
N ARG A 54 4.93 -16.34 -4.94
CA ARG A 54 5.74 -16.95 -3.86
C ARG A 54 5.80 -18.49 -3.87
N ARG A 55 5.57 -19.13 -5.02
CA ARG A 55 5.66 -20.59 -5.16
C ARG A 55 7.10 -21.03 -5.35
N LYS A 56 7.59 -21.93 -4.49
CA LYS A 56 8.97 -22.48 -4.55
C LYS A 56 9.26 -23.19 -5.89
N ALA A 57 8.26 -23.79 -6.52
CA ALA A 57 8.40 -24.40 -7.84
C ALA A 57 8.88 -23.41 -8.91
N LEU A 58 8.45 -22.13 -8.85
CA LEU A 58 8.87 -21.10 -9.80
C LEU A 58 10.33 -20.66 -9.59
N LEU A 59 10.84 -20.77 -8.36
CA LEU A 59 12.25 -20.55 -8.05
C LEU A 59 13.13 -21.61 -8.74
N TYR A 60 12.76 -22.89 -8.65
CA TYR A 60 13.49 -23.99 -9.31
C TYR A 60 13.51 -23.85 -10.83
N TRP A 61 12.41 -23.43 -11.45
CA TRP A 61 12.36 -23.18 -12.89
C TRP A 61 13.25 -21.99 -13.30
N THR A 62 13.29 -20.91 -12.51
CA THR A 62 14.17 -19.76 -12.75
C THR A 62 15.65 -20.15 -12.65
N LEU A 63 16.00 -20.94 -11.64
CA LEU A 63 17.36 -21.44 -11.45
C LEU A 63 17.76 -22.41 -12.57
N ALA A 64 16.86 -23.30 -13.00
CA ALA A 64 17.14 -24.26 -14.07
C ALA A 64 17.35 -23.57 -15.42
N THR A 65 16.51 -22.60 -15.80
CA THR A 65 16.67 -21.87 -17.06
C THR A 65 17.87 -20.93 -17.01
N GLY A 66 18.14 -20.29 -15.87
CA GLY A 66 19.35 -19.48 -15.65
C GLY A 66 20.65 -20.30 -15.69
N ALA A 67 20.64 -21.52 -15.13
CA ALA A 67 21.78 -22.43 -15.20
C ALA A 67 22.03 -22.92 -16.64
N ALA A 68 20.97 -23.22 -17.40
CA ALA A 68 21.08 -23.65 -18.78
C ALA A 68 21.65 -22.55 -19.70
N THR A 69 21.21 -21.30 -19.53
CA THR A 69 21.72 -20.17 -20.33
C THR A 69 23.16 -19.82 -19.96
N THR A 70 23.52 -19.80 -18.68
CA THR A 70 24.91 -19.58 -18.23
C THR A 70 25.85 -20.66 -18.72
N LEU A 71 25.44 -21.94 -18.69
CA LEU A 71 26.22 -23.05 -19.22
C LEU A 71 26.43 -22.92 -20.74
N ALA A 72 25.40 -22.54 -21.50
CA ALA A 72 25.53 -22.34 -22.94
C ALA A 72 26.51 -21.21 -23.29
N PHE A 73 26.49 -20.11 -22.54
CA PHE A 73 27.45 -19.01 -22.72
C PHE A 73 28.89 -19.41 -22.35
N LEU A 74 29.06 -20.21 -21.30
CA LEU A 74 30.37 -20.72 -20.90
C LEU A 74 30.97 -21.64 -21.97
N LEU A 75 30.15 -22.48 -22.61
CA LEU A 75 30.58 -23.32 -23.74
C LEU A 75 31.00 -22.50 -24.97
N ILE A 76 30.32 -21.37 -25.24
CA ILE A 76 30.69 -20.47 -26.35
C ILE A 76 32.00 -19.72 -26.04
N MET A 77 32.20 -19.28 -24.79
CA MET A 77 33.40 -18.56 -24.37
C MET A 77 34.65 -19.45 -24.30
N LEU A 78 34.48 -20.74 -24.04
CA LEU A 78 35.57 -21.70 -23.96
C LEU A 78 35.91 -22.33 -25.33
N ALA A 79 35.14 -22.00 -26.37
CA ALA A 79 35.38 -22.51 -27.72
C ALA A 79 36.63 -21.84 -28.32
N PRO A 80 37.58 -22.61 -28.87
CA PRO A 80 38.76 -22.05 -29.52
C PRO A 80 38.35 -21.29 -30.79
N ALA A 81 38.77 -20.03 -30.91
CA ALA A 81 38.52 -19.19 -32.08
C ALA A 81 39.84 -18.96 -32.83
N GLY A 82 40.02 -19.64 -33.97
CA GLY A 82 41.19 -19.51 -34.82
C GLY A 82 40.87 -19.85 -36.29
N PRO A 83 41.70 -19.41 -37.25
CA PRO A 83 41.47 -19.64 -38.68
C PRO A 83 41.58 -21.11 -39.12
N ASP A 84 42.17 -21.97 -38.28
CA ASP A 84 42.27 -23.43 -38.47
C ASP A 84 41.17 -24.19 -37.69
N SER A 85 39.99 -23.59 -37.56
CA SER A 85 38.85 -24.21 -36.88
C SER A 85 38.42 -25.49 -37.60
N ASP A 86 38.71 -26.63 -36.99
CA ASP A 86 38.45 -27.96 -37.54
C ASP A 86 37.06 -28.47 -37.10
N SER A 87 36.61 -29.60 -37.64
CA SER A 87 35.32 -30.22 -37.27
C SER A 87 35.13 -30.50 -35.76
N THR A 88 36.23 -30.47 -34.98
CA THR A 88 36.26 -30.61 -33.52
C THR A 88 35.64 -29.41 -32.79
N ASP A 89 35.57 -28.23 -33.40
CA ASP A 89 34.95 -27.05 -32.78
C ASP A 89 33.42 -27.19 -32.70
N SER A 90 32.85 -28.08 -33.52
CA SER A 90 31.43 -28.46 -33.48
C SER A 90 30.98 -29.04 -32.13
N TYR A 91 31.92 -29.59 -31.32
CA TYR A 91 31.60 -30.13 -29.99
C TYR A 91 31.27 -29.06 -28.95
N PHE A 92 31.69 -27.81 -29.14
CA PHE A 92 31.37 -26.70 -28.23
C PHE A 92 30.12 -25.94 -28.68
N TYR A 93 30.05 -25.61 -29.97
CA TYR A 93 28.95 -24.79 -30.50
C TYR A 93 27.63 -25.57 -30.62
N GLY A 94 27.66 -26.84 -31.04
CA GLY A 94 26.43 -27.65 -31.22
C GLY A 94 25.61 -27.80 -29.93
N PRO A 95 26.21 -28.23 -28.80
CA PRO A 95 25.53 -28.30 -27.53
C PRO A 95 25.08 -26.93 -27.00
N ALA A 96 25.89 -25.88 -27.17
CA ALA A 96 25.53 -24.52 -26.75
C ALA A 96 24.28 -24.00 -27.48
N PHE A 97 24.22 -24.13 -28.81
CA PHE A 97 23.04 -23.76 -29.59
C PHE A 97 21.80 -24.59 -29.20
N THR A 98 21.98 -25.89 -28.96
CA THR A 98 20.89 -26.77 -28.52
C THR A 98 20.32 -26.35 -27.17
N LEU A 99 21.18 -26.00 -26.20
CA LEU A 99 20.77 -25.52 -24.89
C LEU A 99 20.05 -24.17 -24.96
N LEU A 100 20.52 -23.24 -25.81
CA LEU A 100 19.86 -21.95 -26.03
C LEU A 100 18.47 -22.13 -26.65
N LEU A 101 18.33 -23.00 -27.65
CA LEU A 101 17.03 -23.31 -28.26
C LEU A 101 16.09 -23.98 -27.26
N ALA A 102 16.57 -24.95 -26.47
CA ALA A 102 15.77 -25.59 -25.44
C ALA A 102 15.31 -24.60 -24.36
N ALA A 103 16.20 -23.72 -23.90
CA ALA A 103 15.86 -22.66 -22.94
C ALA A 103 14.86 -21.65 -23.53
N MET A 104 15.00 -21.31 -24.82
CA MET A 104 14.07 -20.42 -25.52
C MET A 104 12.67 -21.03 -25.64
N ILE A 105 12.58 -22.31 -26.05
CA ILE A 105 11.30 -23.01 -26.18
C ILE A 105 10.65 -23.21 -24.81
N ALA A 106 11.40 -23.69 -23.81
CA ALA A 106 10.92 -23.90 -22.45
C ALA A 106 10.46 -22.59 -21.80
N GLY A 107 11.28 -21.53 -21.91
CA GLY A 107 10.95 -20.19 -21.41
C GLY A 107 9.70 -19.61 -22.08
N SER A 108 9.54 -19.83 -23.39
CA SER A 108 8.35 -19.36 -24.14
C SER A 108 7.09 -20.10 -23.70
N ILE A 109 7.11 -21.44 -23.66
CA ILE A 109 5.95 -22.26 -23.23
C ILE A 109 5.54 -21.88 -21.81
N GLN A 110 6.52 -21.69 -20.92
CA GLN A 110 6.29 -21.31 -19.53
C GLN A 110 5.70 -19.91 -19.42
N SER A 111 6.23 -18.93 -20.17
CA SER A 111 5.67 -17.57 -20.26
C SER A 111 4.22 -17.58 -20.76
N PHE A 112 3.88 -18.39 -21.76
CA PHE A 112 2.50 -18.50 -22.26
C PHE A 112 1.54 -19.17 -21.26
N ARG A 113 2.01 -20.18 -20.52
CA ARG A 113 1.21 -20.81 -19.45
C ARG A 113 0.97 -19.87 -18.27
N LEU A 114 2.03 -19.23 -17.78
CA LEU A 114 1.97 -18.25 -16.69
C LEU A 114 1.21 -16.99 -17.09
N ARG A 115 1.16 -16.64 -18.38
CA ARG A 115 0.36 -15.48 -18.84
C ARG A 115 -1.11 -15.62 -18.46
N ARG A 116 -1.70 -16.82 -18.56
CA ARG A 116 -3.10 -17.05 -18.17
C ARG A 116 -3.29 -17.06 -16.65
N GLU A 117 -2.29 -17.43 -15.87
CA GLU A 117 -2.38 -17.42 -14.40
C GLU A 117 -2.08 -16.02 -13.80
N VAL A 118 -1.19 -15.26 -14.43
CA VAL A 118 -0.79 -13.91 -14.00
C VAL A 118 -1.81 -12.86 -14.48
N PHE A 119 -2.29 -13.00 -15.73
CA PHE A 119 -3.19 -12.01 -16.37
C PHE A 119 -4.59 -12.56 -16.70
N GLY A 120 -4.89 -13.85 -16.53
CA GLY A 120 -6.25 -14.38 -16.75
C GLY A 120 -7.21 -14.06 -15.60
N ASP A 121 -6.69 -13.64 -14.44
CA ASP A 121 -7.48 -13.25 -13.28
C ASP A 121 -7.66 -11.73 -13.16
N THR A 122 -7.31 -10.96 -14.20
CA THR A 122 -7.35 -9.48 -14.17
C THR A 122 -8.75 -8.93 -13.97
N GLY A 123 -9.80 -9.71 -14.26
CA GLY A 123 -11.19 -9.37 -13.93
C GLY A 123 -11.53 -9.49 -12.44
N ARG A 124 -10.84 -10.38 -11.70
CA ARG A 124 -11.04 -10.60 -10.24
C ARG A 124 -10.00 -9.88 -9.39
N ARG A 125 -8.75 -9.79 -9.85
CA ARG A 125 -7.68 -8.95 -9.27
C ARG A 125 -7.91 -7.45 -9.44
N GLY A 126 -8.69 -7.01 -10.43
CA GLY A 126 -9.11 -5.62 -10.53
C GLY A 126 -9.99 -5.18 -9.34
N GLN A 127 -10.76 -6.11 -8.76
CA GLN A 127 -11.55 -5.86 -7.55
C GLN A 127 -10.73 -6.06 -6.27
N VAL A 128 -9.92 -7.14 -6.17
CA VAL A 128 -9.14 -7.44 -4.96
C VAL A 128 -7.90 -6.52 -4.80
N GLY A 129 -7.25 -6.12 -5.89
CA GLY A 129 -6.09 -5.21 -5.85
C GLY A 129 -6.46 -3.74 -5.66
N ALA A 130 -7.64 -3.33 -6.13
CA ALA A 130 -8.16 -1.99 -5.85
C ALA A 130 -8.64 -1.89 -4.39
N SER A 131 -9.33 -2.90 -3.85
CA SER A 131 -9.71 -2.90 -2.43
C SER A 131 -8.49 -2.94 -1.51
N ASP A 132 -7.50 -3.79 -1.82
CA ASP A 132 -6.30 -3.93 -0.99
C ASP A 132 -5.45 -2.65 -0.98
N TRP A 133 -5.32 -1.95 -2.11
CA TRP A 133 -4.63 -0.65 -2.17
C TRP A 133 -5.34 0.42 -1.34
N HIS A 134 -6.68 0.54 -1.43
CA HIS A 134 -7.43 1.50 -0.63
C HIS A 134 -7.32 1.18 0.87
N SER A 135 -7.37 -0.10 1.25
CA SER A 135 -7.15 -0.52 2.64
C SER A 135 -5.73 -0.22 3.12
N MET A 136 -4.70 -0.48 2.31
CA MET A 136 -3.31 -0.13 2.64
C MET A 136 -3.11 1.37 2.77
N ALA A 137 -3.69 2.16 1.88
CA ALA A 137 -3.63 3.62 1.93
C ALA A 137 -4.35 4.16 3.19
N ALA A 138 -5.51 3.61 3.54
CA ALA A 138 -6.23 3.98 4.76
C ALA A 138 -5.43 3.64 6.02
N VAL A 139 -4.81 2.46 6.08
CA VAL A 139 -3.92 2.08 7.20
C VAL A 139 -2.73 3.02 7.29
N ALA A 140 -2.08 3.35 6.15
CA ALA A 140 -0.96 4.27 6.12
C ALA A 140 -1.33 5.68 6.62
N GLN A 141 -2.53 6.16 6.29
CA GLN A 141 -3.03 7.44 6.81
C GLN A 141 -3.25 7.41 8.32
N VAL A 142 -3.83 6.34 8.85
CA VAL A 142 -4.04 6.18 10.30
C VAL A 142 -2.70 6.12 11.05
N GLU A 143 -1.73 5.38 10.53
CA GLU A 143 -0.39 5.28 11.11
C GLU A 143 0.36 6.62 11.04
N HIS A 144 0.24 7.34 9.92
CA HIS A 144 0.79 8.70 9.82
C HIS A 144 0.17 9.64 10.86
N ALA A 145 -1.16 9.64 11.01
CA ALA A 145 -1.84 10.45 12.02
C ALA A 145 -1.42 10.09 13.44
N ARG A 146 -1.23 8.79 13.75
CA ARG A 146 -0.71 8.32 15.05
C ARG A 146 0.71 8.85 15.32
N ALA A 147 1.59 8.79 14.32
CA ALA A 147 2.95 9.30 14.43
C ALA A 147 2.96 10.81 14.71
N ARG A 148 2.15 11.58 13.96
CA ARG A 148 2.01 13.04 14.16
C ARG A 148 1.46 13.38 15.55
N ARG A 149 0.48 12.61 16.05
CA ARG A 149 -0.01 12.78 17.43
C ARG A 149 1.06 12.55 18.49
N ALA A 150 1.89 11.51 18.32
CA ALA A 150 2.97 11.22 19.26
C ALA A 150 4.04 12.34 19.27
N GLU A 151 4.40 12.85 18.10
CA GLU A 151 5.31 13.99 17.94
C GLU A 151 4.73 15.25 18.60
N ALA A 152 3.48 15.58 18.29
CA ALA A 152 2.79 16.75 18.85
C ALA A 152 2.66 16.68 20.38
N ARG A 153 2.38 15.50 20.95
CA ARG A 153 2.36 15.30 22.42
C ARG A 153 3.72 15.55 23.05
N THR A 154 4.78 15.03 22.43
CA THR A 154 6.14 15.26 22.90
C THR A 154 6.47 16.77 22.91
N LEU A 155 5.97 17.51 21.91
CA LEU A 155 6.14 18.96 21.86
C LEU A 155 5.33 19.68 22.94
N VAL A 156 4.08 19.28 23.17
CA VAL A 156 3.24 19.80 24.27
C VAL A 156 3.92 19.60 25.63
N GLU A 157 4.55 18.46 25.87
CA GLU A 157 5.24 18.16 27.13
C GLU A 157 6.54 18.96 27.30
N LYS A 158 7.33 19.12 26.23
CA LYS A 158 8.65 19.77 26.30
C LYS A 158 8.57 21.29 26.23
N ASP A 159 7.68 21.82 25.41
CA ASP A 159 7.53 23.25 25.16
C ASP A 159 6.05 23.63 24.93
N PRO A 160 5.28 23.78 26.03
CA PRO A 160 3.88 24.21 25.96
C PRO A 160 3.69 25.59 25.28
N GLY A 161 4.70 26.47 25.35
CA GLY A 161 4.66 27.79 24.72
C GLY A 161 4.65 27.67 23.20
N MET A 162 5.59 26.90 22.65
CA MET A 162 5.62 26.57 21.21
C MET A 162 4.33 25.84 20.79
N ALA A 163 3.84 24.89 21.59
CA ALA A 163 2.61 24.17 21.28
C ALA A 163 1.39 25.11 21.15
N ARG A 164 1.31 26.15 22.01
CA ARG A 164 0.30 27.21 21.91
C ARG A 164 0.46 28.03 20.63
N GLU A 165 1.68 28.45 20.29
CA GLU A 165 1.94 29.22 19.05
C GLU A 165 1.57 28.42 17.79
N LEU A 166 1.86 27.12 17.80
CA LEU A 166 1.49 26.19 16.72
C LEU A 166 0.02 25.78 16.73
N ARG A 167 -0.76 26.18 17.75
CA ARG A 167 -2.19 25.88 17.92
C ARG A 167 -2.48 24.38 17.96
N ILE A 168 -1.60 23.60 18.59
CA ILE A 168 -1.78 22.16 18.76
C ILE A 168 -3.06 21.89 19.55
N GLY A 169 -3.90 20.99 19.05
CA GLY A 169 -5.14 20.62 19.72
C GLY A 169 -6.29 21.61 19.51
N ARG A 170 -6.16 22.59 18.62
CA ARG A 170 -7.17 23.64 18.41
C ARG A 170 -7.84 23.54 17.04
N PRO A 171 -8.60 22.47 16.75
CA PRO A 171 -9.24 22.28 15.44
C PRO A 171 -10.26 23.38 15.13
N ASP A 172 -10.75 24.10 16.14
CA ASP A 172 -11.65 25.26 16.04
C ASP A 172 -10.98 26.52 15.48
N LEU A 173 -9.65 26.62 15.52
CA LEU A 173 -8.94 27.79 15.03
C LEU A 173 -8.66 27.67 13.51
N PRO A 174 -8.95 28.72 12.71
CA PRO A 174 -8.59 28.73 11.30
C PRO A 174 -7.08 28.86 11.11
N ASN A 175 -6.59 28.52 9.91
CA ASN A 175 -5.20 28.72 9.47
C ASN A 175 -4.16 28.00 10.34
N ARG A 176 -4.41 26.74 10.72
CA ARG A 176 -3.40 25.89 11.34
C ARG A 176 -2.36 25.46 10.31
N ALA A 177 -1.09 25.74 10.60
CA ALA A 177 0.04 25.33 9.75
C ALA A 177 0.63 23.97 10.17
N TYR A 178 0.45 23.59 11.44
CA TYR A 178 1.00 22.36 11.99
C TYR A 178 -0.05 21.24 12.01
N ASP A 179 0.29 20.09 11.45
CA ASP A 179 -0.51 18.87 11.57
C ASP A 179 -0.20 18.16 12.89
N ASP A 180 -1.11 18.28 13.86
CA ASP A 180 -1.03 17.63 15.17
C ASP A 180 -1.58 16.19 15.17
N GLY A 181 -1.98 15.66 14.01
CA GLY A 181 -2.54 14.31 13.86
C GLY A 181 -3.95 14.15 14.45
N GLY A 182 -4.65 15.26 14.70
CA GLY A 182 -6.02 15.26 15.22
C GLY A 182 -6.10 15.24 16.74
N LEU A 183 -5.14 15.87 17.41
CA LEU A 183 -5.27 16.13 18.85
C LEU A 183 -6.35 17.19 19.10
N VAL A 184 -6.88 17.17 20.32
CA VAL A 184 -7.82 18.18 20.82
C VAL A 184 -7.40 18.61 22.21
N ASP A 185 -7.14 19.89 22.39
CA ASP A 185 -6.83 20.52 23.65
C ASP A 185 -8.13 20.79 24.41
N VAL A 186 -8.44 19.89 25.34
CA VAL A 186 -9.71 19.88 26.05
C VAL A 186 -9.88 21.11 26.94
N ASN A 187 -8.79 21.78 27.32
CA ASN A 187 -8.86 23.00 28.13
C ASN A 187 -9.25 24.24 27.32
N HIS A 188 -9.05 24.24 25.99
CA HIS A 188 -9.20 25.47 25.20
C HIS A 188 -10.03 25.32 23.92
N ALA A 189 -10.22 24.11 23.40
CA ALA A 189 -11.06 23.87 22.23
C ALA A 189 -12.53 24.20 22.52
N SER A 190 -13.30 24.55 21.49
CA SER A 190 -14.75 24.77 21.63
C SER A 190 -15.50 23.45 21.88
N ALA A 191 -16.71 23.53 22.44
CA ALA A 191 -17.58 22.36 22.58
C ALA A 191 -17.83 21.68 21.23
N GLN A 192 -18.12 22.49 20.19
CA GLN A 192 -18.33 21.98 18.84
C GLN A 192 -17.11 21.22 18.29
N ALA A 193 -15.89 21.74 18.50
CA ALA A 193 -14.68 21.04 18.11
C ALA A 193 -14.52 19.67 18.77
N MET A 194 -14.92 19.54 20.05
CA MET A 194 -14.89 18.26 20.75
C MET A 194 -15.95 17.30 20.22
N VAL A 195 -17.14 17.78 19.87
CA VAL A 195 -18.17 16.97 19.20
C VAL A 195 -17.63 16.44 17.87
N ASP A 196 -17.07 17.31 17.04
CA ASP A 196 -16.66 16.96 15.68
C ASP A 196 -15.42 16.05 15.65
N MET A 197 -14.44 16.30 16.52
CA MET A 197 -13.14 15.63 16.46
C MET A 197 -12.98 14.47 17.46
N LEU A 198 -13.69 14.52 18.59
CA LEU A 198 -13.69 13.47 19.62
C LEU A 198 -14.95 12.61 19.58
N GLU A 199 -15.87 12.89 18.64
CA GLU A 199 -17.14 12.17 18.48
C GLU A 199 -17.98 12.16 19.76
N LEU A 200 -17.87 13.24 20.56
CA LEU A 200 -18.64 13.39 21.80
C LEU A 200 -20.07 13.83 21.51
N LEU A 201 -21.00 13.39 22.35
CA LEU A 201 -22.33 14.01 22.38
C LEU A 201 -22.21 15.48 22.80
N PRO A 202 -23.03 16.38 22.23
CA PRO A 202 -23.00 17.81 22.57
C PRO A 202 -23.11 18.09 24.07
N GLU A 203 -23.96 17.35 24.77
CA GLU A 203 -24.14 17.45 26.22
C GLU A 203 -22.86 17.18 27.02
N TYR A 204 -22.06 16.19 26.61
CA TYR A 204 -20.77 15.89 27.25
C TYR A 204 -19.72 16.96 26.94
N ALA A 205 -19.69 17.46 25.70
CA ALA A 205 -18.77 18.53 25.32
C ALA A 205 -19.06 19.82 26.11
N GLU A 206 -20.34 20.19 26.28
CA GLU A 206 -20.72 21.33 27.11
C GLU A 206 -20.41 21.12 28.59
N GLU A 207 -20.63 19.92 29.11
CA GLU A 207 -20.28 19.58 30.49
C GLU A 207 -18.79 19.74 30.75
N ILE A 208 -17.94 19.25 29.84
CA ILE A 208 -16.49 19.44 29.90
C ILE A 208 -16.13 20.94 29.93
N VAL A 209 -16.78 21.78 29.10
CA VAL A 209 -16.55 23.23 29.10
C VAL A 209 -16.94 23.86 30.45
N ARG A 210 -18.11 23.52 31.00
CA ARG A 210 -18.52 24.02 32.32
C ARG A 210 -17.56 23.58 33.42
N ALA A 211 -17.15 22.32 33.40
CA ALA A 211 -16.26 21.74 34.40
C ALA A 211 -14.85 22.34 34.35
N ARG A 212 -14.29 22.56 33.16
CA ARG A 212 -12.96 23.20 33.05
C ARG A 212 -12.98 24.67 33.49
N GLU A 213 -14.08 25.39 33.23
CA GLU A 213 -14.23 26.79 33.68
C GLU A 213 -14.30 26.88 35.20
N ALA A 214 -15.02 25.95 35.84
CA ALA A 214 -15.10 25.88 37.30
C ALA A 214 -13.78 25.43 37.96
N ALA A 215 -13.05 24.51 37.33
CA ALA A 215 -11.80 23.95 37.85
C ALA A 215 -10.54 24.78 37.51
N GLY A 216 -10.63 25.72 36.56
CA GLY A 216 -9.46 26.41 36.00
C GLY A 216 -8.63 25.55 35.04
N GLY A 217 -9.27 24.56 34.39
CA GLY A 217 -8.66 23.62 33.47
C GLY A 217 -8.18 22.31 34.11
N PHE A 218 -8.16 21.24 33.33
CA PHE A 218 -7.70 19.92 33.79
C PHE A 218 -6.20 19.75 33.55
N GLY A 219 -5.55 18.92 34.35
CA GLY A 219 -4.16 18.49 34.22
C GLY A 219 -4.04 17.16 33.49
N GLY A 220 -5.17 16.50 33.21
CA GLY A 220 -5.21 15.25 32.49
C GLY A 220 -6.59 14.60 32.49
N VAL A 221 -6.67 13.45 31.83
CA VAL A 221 -7.92 12.67 31.68
C VAL A 221 -8.51 12.21 33.02
N ALA A 222 -7.65 11.86 34.00
CA ALA A 222 -8.10 11.44 35.32
C ALA A 222 -8.80 12.57 36.08
N GLU A 223 -8.28 13.79 35.96
CA GLU A 223 -8.90 14.97 36.54
C GLU A 223 -10.22 15.29 35.83
N LEU A 224 -10.24 15.28 34.49
CA LEU A 224 -11.48 15.44 33.71
C LEU A 224 -12.58 14.49 34.16
N GLY A 225 -12.27 13.19 34.33
CA GLY A 225 -13.25 12.20 34.80
C GLY A 225 -13.71 12.42 36.25
N ALA A 226 -12.89 13.08 37.09
CA ALA A 226 -13.27 13.40 38.46
C ALA A 226 -14.17 14.64 38.55
N TYR A 227 -14.01 15.58 37.61
CA TYR A 227 -14.77 16.83 37.55
C TYR A 227 -16.02 16.77 36.65
N THR A 228 -16.24 15.65 35.97
CA THR A 228 -17.39 15.44 35.09
C THR A 228 -18.14 14.16 35.47
N SER A 229 -19.38 14.06 35.03
CA SER A 229 -20.24 12.88 35.14
C SER A 229 -20.16 11.98 33.90
N LEU A 230 -19.12 12.17 33.07
CA LEU A 230 -18.91 11.36 31.87
C LEU A 230 -18.68 9.89 32.24
N PRO A 231 -19.31 8.94 31.52
CA PRO A 231 -19.04 7.52 31.68
C PRO A 231 -17.56 7.18 31.49
N ALA A 232 -17.02 6.29 32.32
CA ALA A 232 -15.60 5.88 32.26
C ALA A 232 -15.12 5.43 30.86
N PRO A 233 -15.90 4.66 30.06
CA PRO A 233 -15.48 4.30 28.70
C PRO A 233 -15.28 5.50 27.77
N ILE A 234 -16.06 6.56 27.95
CA ILE A 234 -15.92 7.80 27.17
C ILE A 234 -14.63 8.51 27.58
N VAL A 235 -14.44 8.69 28.89
CA VAL A 235 -13.23 9.31 29.46
C VAL A 235 -11.95 8.58 28.99
N ASP A 236 -11.96 7.25 29.01
CA ASP A 236 -10.82 6.45 28.54
C ASP A 236 -10.61 6.57 27.03
N GLY A 237 -11.69 6.65 26.24
CA GLY A 237 -11.61 6.91 24.80
C GLY A 237 -10.91 8.25 24.46
N LEU A 238 -11.04 9.25 25.33
CA LEU A 238 -10.37 10.54 25.14
C LEU A 238 -8.85 10.45 25.22
N ARG A 239 -8.27 9.44 25.90
CA ARG A 239 -6.81 9.33 26.08
C ARG A 239 -6.03 9.28 24.78
N GLU A 240 -6.64 8.87 23.68
CA GLU A 240 -5.95 8.76 22.40
C GLU A 240 -5.75 10.13 21.69
N ARG A 241 -6.68 11.08 21.88
CA ARG A 241 -6.70 12.36 21.15
C ARG A 241 -6.71 13.60 22.03
N ALA A 242 -7.06 13.49 23.32
CA ALA A 242 -7.03 14.61 24.24
C ALA A 242 -5.59 15.00 24.61
N VAL A 243 -5.38 16.31 24.71
CA VAL A 243 -4.25 16.96 25.39
C VAL A 243 -4.79 18.08 26.29
N PHE A 244 -3.97 18.54 27.23
CA PHE A 244 -4.38 19.46 28.28
C PHE A 244 -3.32 20.53 28.46
N LEU A 245 -3.39 21.59 27.65
CA LEU A 245 -2.47 22.71 27.82
C LEU A 245 -2.99 23.62 28.95
N ARG A 246 -2.07 24.24 29.69
CA ARG A 246 -2.39 25.23 30.73
C ARG A 246 -1.55 26.48 30.44
N TYR A 247 -2.20 27.59 30.08
CA TYR A 247 -1.57 28.87 29.79
C TYR A 247 -2.51 30.05 30.03
#